data_AF-A0A356RB88-F1
#
_entry.id   AF-A0A356RB88-F1
#
_cell.length_a   1.000
_cell.length_b   1.000
_cell.length_c   1.000
_cell.angle_alpha   90.00
_cell.angle_beta   90.00
_cell.angle_gamma   90.00
#
_symmetry.space_group_name_H-M   'P 1'
#
loop_
_entity.id
_entity.type
_entity.pdbx_description
1 polymer ?
#
loop_
_entity_poly.entity_id
_entity_poly.type
_entity_poly.pdbx_seq_one_letter_code
_entity_poly.pdbx_strand_id
1 'polypeptide(L)'
;MTTKNKLPTSITGEKAYKAILSRVRENHLAQKLAKEIFEFYGEFLTYSESTETLTSEFCFDIQHEPFILLEGARIVLKIDGGREAEALAHELLHLQLPIRGFPLIEGAEIPDGMTEEAAEVFMDRYIKLQNLIHHELNIANFKELGYLKRHFLCGFSPPQVDYKALVNAPQEFSWWCLEFFRHWITLRHGQSLNVGMHANDALQWGSEQHPILKQAAEGMMEWVKFGEFKNSGHYVKQVNNLLEIMKIPKVTQWAFLECPNLQRPIAKRMIV
;
A
#
# COMPACT_ATOMS: atom_id res chain seq x y z
N MET A 1 22.95 20.11 -1.73
CA MET A 1 23.08 19.70 -3.14
C MET A 1 22.35 18.37 -3.32
N THR A 2 21.08 18.42 -3.70
CA THR A 2 20.30 17.23 -4.05
C THR A 2 20.71 16.81 -5.45
N THR A 3 21.41 15.69 -5.57
CA THR A 3 21.60 15.02 -6.86
C THR A 3 20.22 14.70 -7.41
N LYS A 4 19.85 15.33 -8.53
CA LYS A 4 18.68 14.92 -9.30
C LYS A 4 18.98 13.51 -9.82
N ASN A 5 18.56 12.49 -9.08
CA ASN A 5 18.61 11.11 -9.56
C ASN A 5 17.82 11.08 -10.87
N LYS A 6 18.53 10.76 -11.95
CA LYS A 6 17.93 10.66 -13.28
C LYS A 6 16.96 9.50 -13.20
N LEU A 7 15.66 9.77 -13.38
CA LEU A 7 14.65 8.71 -13.39
C LEU A 7 15.08 7.63 -14.39
N PRO A 8 14.99 6.33 -14.03
CA PRO A 8 15.35 5.26 -14.94
C PRO A 8 14.52 5.38 -16.21
N THR A 9 15.13 5.08 -17.36
CA THR A 9 14.43 5.08 -18.65
C THR A 9 13.22 4.16 -18.56
N SER A 10 12.02 4.74 -18.60
CA SER A 10 10.77 4.01 -18.55
C SER A 10 10.34 3.55 -19.94
N ILE A 11 9.67 2.40 -19.99
CA ILE A 11 8.99 1.87 -21.17
C ILE A 11 7.50 1.75 -20.87
N THR A 12 6.66 1.85 -21.90
CA THR A 12 5.19 1.89 -21.76
C THR A 12 4.50 0.82 -22.60
N GLY A 13 3.21 0.59 -22.31
CA GLY A 13 2.32 -0.21 -23.14
C GLY A 13 2.82 -1.63 -23.41
N GLU A 14 2.75 -2.05 -24.67
CA GLU A 14 3.19 -3.40 -25.08
C GLU A 14 4.67 -3.68 -24.74
N LYS A 15 5.54 -2.65 -24.76
CA LYS A 15 6.95 -2.81 -24.39
C LYS A 15 7.09 -3.10 -22.90
N ALA A 16 6.36 -2.36 -22.05
CA ALA A 16 6.30 -2.61 -20.61
C ALA A 16 5.79 -4.03 -20.34
N TYR A 17 4.70 -4.44 -20.98
CA TYR A 17 4.15 -5.78 -20.84
C TYR A 17 5.16 -6.89 -21.23
N LYS A 18 5.86 -6.75 -22.36
CA LYS A 18 6.90 -7.72 -22.77
C LYS A 18 8.04 -7.81 -21.76
N ALA A 19 8.47 -6.69 -21.20
CA ALA A 19 9.51 -6.68 -20.17
C ALA A 19 9.04 -7.37 -18.88
N ILE A 20 7.80 -7.09 -18.45
CA ILE A 20 7.16 -7.74 -17.30
C ILE A 20 7.09 -9.26 -17.52
N LEU A 21 6.59 -9.72 -18.68
CA LEU A 21 6.51 -11.15 -19.01
C LEU A 21 7.88 -11.83 -18.97
N SER A 22 8.93 -11.18 -19.46
CA SER A 22 10.29 -11.71 -19.42
C SER A 22 10.76 -12.00 -17.99
N ARG A 23 10.39 -11.13 -17.04
CA ARG A 23 10.75 -11.27 -15.62
C ARG A 23 9.95 -12.35 -14.90
N VAL A 24 8.69 -12.57 -15.27
CA VAL A 24 7.84 -13.61 -14.68
C VAL A 24 7.69 -14.87 -15.55
N ARG A 25 8.59 -15.08 -16.50
CA ARG A 25 8.48 -16.13 -17.54
C ARG A 25 8.35 -17.56 -17.01
N GLU A 26 8.88 -17.84 -15.82
CA GLU A 26 8.82 -19.17 -15.20
C GLU A 26 7.51 -19.40 -14.41
N ASN A 27 6.68 -18.36 -14.25
CA ASN A 27 5.44 -18.41 -13.47
C ASN A 27 4.22 -18.07 -14.34
N HIS A 28 3.51 -19.10 -14.79
CA HIS A 28 2.33 -18.95 -15.65
C HIS A 28 1.17 -18.17 -15.00
N LEU A 29 1.01 -18.25 -13.67
CA LEU A 29 -0.04 -17.50 -12.96
C LEU A 29 0.33 -16.01 -12.90
N ALA A 30 1.59 -15.68 -12.65
CA ALA A 30 2.07 -14.30 -12.68
C ALA A 30 2.01 -13.71 -14.10
N GLN A 31 2.22 -14.52 -15.15
CA GLN A 31 2.00 -14.09 -16.54
C GLN A 31 0.52 -13.79 -16.83
N LYS A 32 -0.40 -14.62 -16.33
CA LYS A 32 -1.83 -14.36 -16.45
C LYS A 32 -2.22 -13.05 -15.74
N LEU A 33 -1.68 -12.81 -14.55
CA LEU A 33 -1.86 -11.55 -13.83
C LEU A 33 -1.30 -10.37 -14.64
N ALA A 34 -0.07 -10.46 -15.15
CA ALA A 34 0.51 -9.42 -15.99
C ALA A 34 -0.35 -9.12 -17.24
N LYS A 35 -0.95 -10.15 -17.83
CA LYS A 35 -1.86 -10.01 -18.97
C LYS A 35 -3.13 -9.24 -18.58
N GLU A 36 -3.77 -9.58 -17.47
CA GLU A 36 -4.95 -8.87 -16.96
C GLU A 36 -4.66 -7.39 -16.70
N ILE A 37 -3.50 -7.10 -16.08
CA ILE A 37 -3.03 -5.74 -15.83
C ILE A 37 -2.83 -4.99 -17.15
N PHE A 38 -2.18 -5.62 -18.15
CA PHE A 38 -2.00 -5.01 -19.46
C PHE A 38 -3.31 -4.81 -20.22
N GLU A 39 -4.25 -5.76 -20.17
CA GLU A 39 -5.56 -5.64 -20.81
C GLU A 39 -6.38 -4.50 -20.21
N PHE A 40 -6.20 -4.19 -18.93
CA PHE A 40 -6.86 -3.07 -18.28
C PHE A 40 -6.16 -1.73 -18.56
N TYR A 41 -4.85 -1.63 -18.29
CA TYR A 41 -4.11 -0.36 -18.35
C TYR A 41 -3.60 -0.01 -19.75
N GLY A 42 -3.40 -1.00 -20.63
CA GLY A 42 -2.94 -0.81 -22.01
C GLY A 42 -1.68 0.05 -22.09
N GLU A 43 -1.74 1.10 -22.92
CA GLU A 43 -0.64 2.04 -23.15
C GLU A 43 -0.27 2.90 -21.91
N PHE A 44 -1.10 2.92 -20.87
CA PHE A 44 -0.84 3.66 -19.63
C PHE A 44 -0.01 2.85 -18.62
N LEU A 45 0.21 1.56 -18.88
CA LEU A 45 1.13 0.75 -18.08
C LEU A 45 2.56 1.17 -18.35
N THR A 46 3.26 1.61 -17.32
CA THR A 46 4.67 2.01 -17.37
C THR A 46 5.51 1.08 -16.51
N TYR A 47 6.68 0.70 -17.03
CA TYR A 47 7.62 -0.17 -16.35
C TYR A 47 9.03 0.40 -16.45
N SER A 48 9.76 0.36 -15.33
CA SER A 48 11.19 0.65 -15.31
C SER A 48 11.91 -0.25 -14.31
N GLU A 49 13.21 -0.38 -14.49
CA GLU A 49 14.09 -1.15 -13.62
C GLU A 49 15.17 -0.24 -13.06
N SER A 50 15.53 -0.44 -11.80
CA SER A 50 16.56 0.36 -11.14
C SER A 50 17.33 -0.42 -10.09
N THR A 51 18.65 -0.29 -10.08
CA THR A 51 19.51 -0.73 -8.97
C THR A 51 19.62 0.35 -7.87
N GLU A 52 19.18 1.59 -8.15
CA GLU A 52 19.32 2.72 -7.23
C GLU A 52 18.16 2.82 -6.23
N THR A 53 17.04 2.16 -6.52
CA THR A 53 15.87 2.14 -5.63
C THR A 53 16.09 1.23 -4.42
N LEU A 54 15.53 1.62 -3.27
CA LEU A 54 15.63 0.81 -2.05
C LEU A 54 14.75 -0.44 -2.14
N THR A 55 13.55 -0.30 -2.70
CA THR A 55 12.55 -1.35 -2.90
C THR A 55 11.87 -1.17 -4.25
N SER A 56 11.24 -2.24 -4.73
CA SER A 56 10.23 -2.12 -5.78
C SER A 56 9.05 -1.31 -5.29
N GLU A 57 8.38 -0.63 -6.22
CA GLU A 57 7.21 0.18 -5.92
C GLU A 57 6.24 0.20 -7.11
N PHE A 58 4.97 0.41 -6.80
CA PHE A 58 3.94 0.78 -7.76
C PHE A 58 3.48 2.22 -7.49
N CYS A 59 3.00 2.89 -8.54
CA CYS A 59 2.43 4.23 -8.43
C CYS A 59 1.27 4.37 -9.41
N PHE A 60 0.22 5.08 -8.99
CA PHE A 60 -0.79 5.60 -9.89
C PHE A 60 -0.52 7.09 -10.10
N ASP A 61 -0.30 7.47 -11.35
CA ASP A 61 -0.16 8.87 -11.72
C ASP A 61 -1.58 9.38 -12.05
N ILE A 62 -2.16 10.16 -11.14
CA ILE A 62 -3.54 10.67 -11.25
C ILE A 62 -3.50 12.19 -11.32
N GLN A 63 -4.07 12.75 -12.39
CA GLN A 63 -4.40 14.16 -12.46
C GLN A 63 -5.75 14.36 -11.76
N HIS A 64 -5.82 15.21 -10.75
CA HIS A 64 -7.04 15.42 -9.95
C HIS A 64 -7.94 16.54 -10.49
N GLU A 65 -7.34 17.59 -11.06
CA GLU A 65 -8.04 18.81 -11.48
C GLU A 65 -7.75 19.14 -12.96
N PRO A 66 -8.73 19.64 -13.74
CA PRO A 66 -10.14 19.90 -13.37
C PRO A 66 -11.04 18.66 -13.42
N PHE A 67 -10.49 17.50 -13.80
CA PHE A 67 -11.19 16.21 -13.82
C PHE A 67 -10.21 15.13 -13.39
N ILE A 68 -10.71 14.09 -12.69
CA ILE A 68 -9.86 12.97 -12.29
C ILE A 68 -9.53 12.11 -13.53
N LEU A 69 -8.24 12.01 -13.86
CA LEU A 69 -7.75 11.25 -15.00
C LEU A 69 -6.56 10.38 -14.56
N LEU A 70 -6.60 9.11 -14.96
CA LEU A 70 -5.41 8.25 -14.85
C LEU A 70 -4.43 8.63 -15.98
N GLU A 71 -3.26 9.12 -15.59
CA GLU A 71 -2.14 9.40 -16.49
C GLU A 71 -1.22 8.19 -16.66
N GLY A 72 -1.13 7.33 -15.65
CA GLY A 72 -0.29 6.14 -15.71
C GLY A 72 -0.47 5.19 -14.54
N ALA A 73 -0.18 3.92 -14.78
CA ALA A 73 0.05 2.91 -13.75
C ALA A 73 1.50 2.45 -13.89
N ARG A 74 2.35 2.80 -12.93
CA ARG A 74 3.79 2.63 -13.02
C ARG A 74 4.29 1.57 -12.05
N ILE A 75 5.20 0.73 -12.51
CA ILE A 75 6.02 -0.16 -11.68
C ILE A 75 7.48 0.27 -11.84
N VAL A 76 8.16 0.48 -10.71
CA VAL A 76 9.62 0.57 -10.67
C VAL A 76 10.12 -0.68 -9.96
N LEU A 77 10.76 -1.58 -10.72
CA LEU A 77 11.29 -2.82 -10.18
C LEU A 77 12.72 -2.60 -9.68
N LYS A 78 12.96 -2.90 -8.41
CA LYS A 78 14.33 -3.05 -7.92
C LYS A 78 14.95 -4.30 -8.54
N ILE A 79 16.09 -4.13 -9.21
CA ILE A 79 16.87 -5.21 -9.80
C ILE A 79 18.19 -5.35 -9.03
N ASP A 80 18.67 -6.59 -8.80
CA ASP A 80 19.87 -7.00 -8.01
C ASP A 80 19.57 -7.82 -6.74
N GLY A 81 18.30 -7.98 -6.38
CA GLY A 81 17.87 -8.65 -5.16
C GLY A 81 17.74 -10.18 -5.25
N GLY A 82 17.84 -10.75 -6.46
CA GLY A 82 17.68 -12.19 -6.70
C GLY A 82 16.26 -12.73 -6.47
N ARG A 83 15.28 -11.82 -6.32
CA ARG A 83 13.85 -12.07 -6.09
C ARG A 83 12.99 -11.13 -6.92
N GLU A 84 13.50 -10.74 -8.09
CA GLU A 84 12.89 -9.76 -8.98
C GLU A 84 11.51 -10.24 -9.46
N ALA A 85 11.35 -11.54 -9.74
CA ALA A 85 10.08 -12.11 -10.16
C ALA A 85 9.03 -12.03 -9.04
N GLU A 86 9.40 -12.35 -7.80
CA GLU A 86 8.51 -12.21 -6.65
C GLU A 86 8.15 -10.76 -6.38
N ALA A 87 9.13 -9.85 -6.40
CA ALA A 87 8.88 -8.44 -6.17
C ALA A 87 7.96 -7.86 -7.26
N LEU A 88 8.18 -8.21 -8.53
CA LEU A 88 7.31 -7.80 -9.62
C LEU A 88 5.89 -8.34 -9.49
N ALA A 89 5.74 -9.62 -9.13
CA ALA A 89 4.42 -10.20 -8.87
C ALA A 89 3.69 -9.50 -7.73
N HIS A 90 4.42 -9.06 -6.69
CA HIS A 90 3.87 -8.25 -5.60
C HIS A 90 3.31 -6.91 -6.13
N GLU A 91 4.10 -6.16 -6.92
CA GLU A 91 3.64 -4.88 -7.47
C GLU A 91 2.46 -5.04 -8.44
N LEU A 92 2.42 -6.13 -9.22
CA LEU A 92 1.29 -6.45 -10.10
C LEU A 92 0.00 -6.69 -9.30
N LEU A 93 0.08 -7.31 -8.12
CA LEU A 93 -1.09 -7.51 -7.25
C LEU A 93 -1.65 -6.20 -6.72
N HIS A 94 -0.79 -5.21 -6.44
CA HIS A 94 -1.25 -3.86 -6.08
C HIS A 94 -1.98 -3.19 -7.22
N LEU A 95 -1.43 -3.26 -8.44
CA LEU A 95 -2.10 -2.75 -9.64
C LEU A 95 -3.41 -3.50 -9.96
N GLN A 96 -3.60 -4.74 -9.48
CA GLN A 96 -4.85 -5.49 -9.68
C GLN A 96 -6.00 -4.99 -8.80
N LEU A 97 -5.71 -4.33 -7.68
CA LEU A 97 -6.74 -3.95 -6.71
C LEU A 97 -7.83 -3.06 -7.34
N PRO A 98 -7.52 -2.00 -8.12
CA PRO A 98 -8.55 -1.23 -8.81
C PRO A 98 -9.36 -2.03 -9.83
N ILE A 99 -8.74 -2.97 -10.54
CA ILE A 99 -9.42 -3.86 -11.50
C ILE A 99 -10.49 -4.71 -10.78
N ARG A 100 -10.20 -5.12 -9.54
CA ARG A 100 -11.12 -5.87 -8.66
C ARG A 100 -12.15 -4.97 -7.96
N GLY A 101 -12.19 -3.68 -8.30
CA GLY A 101 -13.14 -2.71 -7.78
C GLY A 101 -12.74 -2.12 -6.42
N PHE A 102 -11.48 -2.19 -6.00
CA PHE A 102 -11.03 -1.45 -4.80
C PHE A 102 -10.72 0.01 -5.17
N PRO A 103 -11.32 1.00 -4.51
CA PRO A 103 -11.10 2.40 -4.85
C PRO A 103 -9.75 2.90 -4.34
N LEU A 104 -9.28 3.97 -4.97
CA LEU A 104 -8.10 4.75 -4.58
C LEU A 104 -8.54 5.91 -3.67
N ILE A 105 -7.68 6.25 -2.71
CA ILE A 105 -7.85 7.44 -1.87
C ILE A 105 -7.52 8.66 -2.72
N GLU A 106 -8.42 9.63 -2.80
CA GLU A 106 -8.22 10.87 -3.53
C GLU A 106 -7.95 12.05 -2.58
N GLY A 107 -8.70 12.09 -1.48
CA GLY A 107 -8.65 13.19 -0.54
C GLY A 107 -9.28 12.82 0.79
N ALA A 108 -8.79 13.46 1.85
CA ALA A 108 -9.29 13.27 3.21
C ALA A 108 -9.93 14.55 3.74
N GLU A 109 -10.81 14.40 4.73
CA GLU A 109 -11.27 15.54 5.51
C GLU A 109 -10.09 16.10 6.30
N ILE A 110 -9.74 17.35 6.03
CA ILE A 110 -8.79 18.10 6.84
C ILE A 110 -9.63 18.91 7.84
N PRO A 111 -9.55 18.62 9.15
CA PRO A 111 -10.27 19.38 10.16
C PRO A 111 -9.99 20.89 10.09
N ASP A 112 -11.04 21.70 10.29
CA ASP A 112 -10.91 23.15 10.33
C ASP A 112 -9.88 23.59 11.37
N GLY A 113 -8.96 24.47 10.97
CA GLY A 113 -7.89 24.96 11.82
C GLY A 113 -6.66 24.05 11.92
N MET A 114 -6.60 22.94 11.18
CA MET A 114 -5.39 22.13 11.03
C MET A 114 -4.34 22.87 10.20
N THR A 115 -3.08 22.82 10.64
CA THR A 115 -1.96 23.38 9.89
C THR A 115 -1.61 22.52 8.68
N GLU A 116 -0.97 23.12 7.67
CA GLU A 116 -0.49 22.41 6.48
C GLU A 116 0.48 21.27 6.85
N GLU A 117 1.41 21.52 7.79
CA GLU A 117 2.33 20.50 8.31
C GLU A 117 1.60 19.30 8.94
N ALA A 118 0.55 19.55 9.73
CA ALA A 118 -0.25 18.48 10.31
C ALA A 118 -1.01 17.69 9.23
N ALA A 119 -1.52 18.38 8.20
CA ALA A 119 -2.17 17.72 7.07
C ALA A 119 -1.19 16.81 6.30
N GLU A 120 0.05 17.24 6.05
CA GLU A 120 1.08 16.41 5.43
C GLU A 120 1.38 15.15 6.24
N VAL A 121 1.47 15.27 7.57
CA VAL A 121 1.66 14.13 8.47
C VAL A 121 0.50 13.13 8.37
N PHE A 122 -0.74 13.60 8.26
CA PHE A 122 -1.87 12.70 8.04
C PHE A 122 -1.86 12.05 6.66
N MET A 123 -1.45 12.77 5.61
CA MET A 123 -1.29 12.21 4.26
C MET A 123 -0.27 11.05 4.22
N ASP A 124 0.88 11.22 4.86
CA ASP A 124 1.85 10.13 5.02
C ASP A 124 1.26 8.91 5.75
N ARG A 125 0.43 9.14 6.78
CA ARG A 125 -0.26 8.06 7.51
C ARG A 125 -1.27 7.32 6.64
N TYR A 126 -2.04 8.02 5.79
CA TYR A 126 -2.96 7.36 4.86
C TYR A 126 -2.21 6.45 3.89
N ILE A 127 -1.10 6.91 3.30
CA ILE A 127 -0.29 6.12 2.37
C ILE A 127 0.23 4.86 3.06
N LYS A 128 0.80 5.01 4.26
CA LYS A 128 1.32 3.88 5.04
C LYS A 128 0.22 2.89 5.41
N LEU A 129 -0.93 3.37 5.87
CA LEU A 129 -2.06 2.53 6.26
C LEU A 129 -2.63 1.79 5.04
N GLN A 130 -2.83 2.50 3.93
CA GLN A 130 -3.33 1.91 2.69
C GLN A 130 -2.42 0.78 2.22
N ASN A 131 -1.10 0.98 2.27
CA ASN A 131 -0.14 -0.07 1.93
C ASN A 131 -0.29 -1.32 2.82
N LEU A 132 -0.48 -1.15 4.13
CA LEU A 132 -0.73 -2.27 5.06
C LEU A 132 -2.03 -3.02 4.75
N ILE A 133 -3.10 -2.29 4.41
CA ILE A 133 -4.37 -2.87 4.01
C ILE A 133 -4.22 -3.65 2.71
N HIS A 134 -3.58 -3.07 1.70
CA HIS A 134 -3.31 -3.72 0.42
C HIS A 134 -2.48 -5.00 0.59
N HIS A 135 -1.47 -4.97 1.47
CA HIS A 135 -0.71 -6.17 1.82
C HIS A 135 -1.61 -7.28 2.38
N GLU A 136 -2.54 -6.97 3.28
CA GLU A 136 -3.48 -7.96 3.82
C GLU A 136 -4.51 -8.43 2.78
N LEU A 137 -4.86 -7.61 1.78
CA LEU A 137 -5.67 -8.03 0.63
C LEU A 137 -4.91 -8.99 -0.31
N ASN A 138 -3.62 -8.77 -0.50
CA ASN A 138 -2.82 -9.44 -1.54
C ASN A 138 -2.06 -10.68 -1.06
N ILE A 139 -1.87 -10.88 0.24
CA ILE A 139 -1.08 -12.00 0.78
C ILE A 139 -1.59 -13.38 0.34
N ALA A 140 -2.91 -13.56 0.23
CA ALA A 140 -3.50 -14.83 -0.22
C ALA A 140 -3.19 -15.06 -1.70
N ASN A 141 -3.48 -14.07 -2.55
CA ASN A 141 -3.22 -14.12 -3.98
C ASN A 141 -1.72 -14.34 -4.27
N PHE A 142 -0.83 -13.69 -3.53
CA PHE A 142 0.61 -13.90 -3.68
C PHE A 142 1.04 -15.35 -3.45
N LYS A 143 0.45 -16.02 -2.44
CA LYS A 143 0.67 -17.44 -2.22
C LYS A 143 0.04 -18.31 -3.32
N GLU A 144 -1.13 -17.93 -3.82
CA GLU A 144 -1.80 -18.62 -4.93
C GLU A 144 -0.99 -18.56 -6.23
N LEU A 145 -0.23 -17.48 -6.44
CA LEU A 145 0.77 -17.41 -7.52
C LEU A 145 1.94 -18.41 -7.35
N GLY A 146 2.03 -19.12 -6.22
CA GLY A 146 3.06 -20.11 -5.94
C GLY A 146 4.30 -19.57 -5.23
N TYR A 147 4.28 -18.30 -4.79
CA TYR A 147 5.39 -17.69 -4.08
C TYR A 147 5.36 -17.96 -2.58
N LEU A 148 6.54 -17.93 -1.96
CA LEU A 148 6.68 -18.18 -0.52
C LEU A 148 6.19 -16.97 0.28
N LYS A 149 5.30 -17.22 1.25
CA LYS A 149 4.76 -16.20 2.16
C LYS A 149 5.83 -15.26 2.74
N ARG A 150 6.97 -15.80 3.18
CA ARG A 150 8.10 -15.05 3.75
C ARG A 150 8.80 -14.08 2.77
N HIS A 151 8.54 -14.20 1.46
CA HIS A 151 9.04 -13.29 0.44
C HIS A 151 8.04 -12.17 0.11
N PHE A 152 6.83 -12.21 0.68
CA PHE A 152 5.79 -11.24 0.35
C PHE A 152 6.16 -9.82 0.74
N LEU A 153 6.68 -9.65 1.95
CA LEU A 153 7.27 -8.39 2.37
C LEU A 153 8.77 -8.46 2.11
N CYS A 154 9.31 -7.45 1.44
CA CYS A 154 10.76 -7.25 1.39
C CYS A 154 11.29 -7.25 2.82
N GLY A 155 12.39 -7.97 3.05
CA GLY A 155 13.05 -8.08 4.36
C GLY A 155 13.78 -6.79 4.75
N PHE A 156 13.11 -5.65 4.62
CA PHE A 156 13.55 -4.42 5.23
C PHE A 156 13.37 -4.60 6.72
N SER A 157 14.49 -4.80 7.44
CA SER A 157 14.50 -4.52 8.87
C SER A 157 14.23 -3.03 9.00
N PRO A 158 13.06 -2.59 9.49
CA PRO A 158 12.88 -1.17 9.78
C PRO A 158 14.01 -0.73 10.72
N PRO A 159 14.46 0.53 10.64
CA PRO A 159 15.41 1.05 11.63
C PRO A 159 14.90 0.71 13.03
N GLN A 160 15.78 0.24 13.91
CA GLN A 160 15.40 -0.11 15.26
C GLN A 160 14.82 1.14 15.94
N VAL A 161 13.52 1.12 16.19
CA VAL A 161 12.82 2.19 16.91
C VAL A 161 12.96 1.92 18.39
N ASP A 162 13.58 2.86 19.12
CA ASP A 162 13.61 2.82 20.58
C ASP A 162 12.29 3.40 21.13
N TYR A 163 11.27 2.54 21.19
CA TYR A 163 9.95 2.92 21.70
C TYR A 163 9.97 3.42 23.14
N LYS A 164 10.91 2.92 23.96
CA LYS A 164 11.08 3.35 25.34
C LYS A 164 11.57 4.80 25.42
N ALA A 165 12.53 5.18 24.58
CA ALA A 165 12.98 6.56 24.49
C ALA A 165 11.85 7.50 24.00
N LEU A 166 11.04 7.02 23.05
CA LEU A 166 9.93 7.79 22.46
C LEU A 166 8.78 8.06 23.43
N VAL A 167 8.58 7.26 24.49
CA VAL A 167 7.58 7.57 25.53
C VAL A 167 7.81 8.95 26.18
N ASN A 168 9.06 9.41 26.23
CA ASN A 168 9.41 10.72 26.78
C ASN A 168 9.30 11.88 25.75
N ALA A 169 9.06 11.56 24.48
CA ALA A 169 8.90 12.52 23.39
C ALA A 169 7.48 12.39 22.82
N PRO A 170 6.53 13.26 23.20
CA PRO A 170 5.12 13.00 22.99
C PRO A 170 4.79 12.75 21.51
N GLN A 171 4.42 11.50 21.20
CA GLN A 171 3.89 11.12 19.89
C GLN A 171 2.37 11.18 19.90
N GLU A 172 1.77 11.43 18.74
CA GLU A 172 0.32 11.38 18.58
C GLU A 172 -0.21 9.95 18.70
N PHE A 173 -1.46 9.82 19.16
CA PHE A 173 -2.12 8.53 19.34
C PHE A 173 -2.16 7.68 18.06
N SER A 174 -2.47 8.31 16.93
CA SER A 174 -2.54 7.68 15.61
C SER A 174 -1.21 7.13 15.13
N TRP A 175 -0.09 7.77 15.51
CA TRP A 175 1.25 7.28 15.22
C TRP A 175 1.51 5.95 15.94
N TRP A 176 1.20 5.86 17.23
CA TRP A 176 1.32 4.61 18.00
C TRP A 176 0.43 3.50 17.43
N CYS A 177 -0.80 3.84 17.02
CA CYS A 177 -1.69 2.89 16.36
C CYS A 177 -1.06 2.34 15.07
N LEU A 178 -0.52 3.22 14.22
CA LEU A 178 0.09 2.83 12.96
C LEU A 178 1.34 1.96 13.16
N GLU A 179 2.18 2.30 14.14
CA GLU A 179 3.37 1.52 14.47
C GLU A 179 3.03 0.11 14.97
N PHE A 180 2.09 -0.01 15.91
CA PHE A 180 1.58 -1.30 16.35
C PHE A 180 1.03 -2.10 15.15
N PHE A 181 0.15 -1.48 14.36
CA PHE A 181 -0.52 -2.15 13.25
C PHE A 181 0.47 -2.61 12.18
N ARG A 182 1.46 -1.78 11.83
CA ARG A 182 2.55 -2.11 10.90
C ARG A 182 3.29 -3.36 11.33
N HIS A 183 3.76 -3.42 12.58
CA HIS A 183 4.49 -4.57 13.08
C HIS A 183 3.63 -5.83 13.17
N TRP A 184 2.39 -5.69 13.65
CA TRP A 184 1.48 -6.82 13.79
C TRP A 184 1.08 -7.43 12.44
N ILE A 185 0.76 -6.61 11.43
CA ILE A 185 0.50 -7.06 10.05
C ILE A 185 1.76 -7.73 9.46
N THR A 186 2.93 -7.13 9.66
CA THR A 186 4.20 -7.68 9.16
C THR A 186 4.48 -9.07 9.73
N LEU A 187 4.25 -9.29 11.04
CA LEU A 187 4.33 -10.60 11.68
C LEU A 187 3.33 -11.58 11.04
N ARG A 188 2.07 -11.17 10.85
CA ARG A 188 1.04 -12.00 10.20
C ARG A 188 1.43 -12.41 8.80
N HIS A 189 2.22 -11.62 8.09
CA HIS A 189 2.71 -11.92 6.73
C HIS A 189 3.97 -12.77 6.70
N GLY A 190 4.38 -13.35 7.84
CA GLY A 190 5.40 -14.40 7.89
C GLY A 190 6.83 -13.90 8.06
N GLN A 191 7.00 -12.66 8.53
CA GLN A 191 8.28 -12.17 9.02
C GLN A 191 8.61 -12.75 10.41
N SER A 192 9.86 -12.61 10.83
CA SER A 192 10.41 -13.27 12.03
C SER A 192 9.78 -12.81 13.34
N LEU A 193 9.98 -13.60 14.40
CA LEU A 193 9.53 -13.31 15.77
C LEU A 193 10.04 -11.96 16.30
N ASN A 194 11.20 -11.48 15.83
CA ASN A 194 11.75 -10.17 16.22
C ASN A 194 10.79 -9.02 15.85
N VAL A 195 10.05 -9.13 14.74
CA VAL A 195 9.02 -8.14 14.39
C VAL A 195 7.85 -8.18 15.37
N GLY A 196 7.50 -9.37 15.88
CA GLY A 196 6.48 -9.53 16.91
C GLY A 196 6.85 -8.86 18.23
N MET A 197 8.14 -8.85 18.59
CA MET A 197 8.63 -8.09 19.75
C MET A 197 8.35 -6.60 19.59
N HIS A 198 8.62 -6.03 18.40
CA HIS A 198 8.34 -4.61 18.14
C HIS A 198 6.84 -4.25 18.19
N ALA A 199 5.94 -5.15 17.78
CA ALA A 199 4.50 -4.93 17.97
C ALA A 199 4.14 -4.83 19.46
N ASN A 200 4.70 -5.73 20.28
CA ASN A 200 4.48 -5.71 21.73
C ASN A 200 5.10 -4.47 22.39
N ASP A 201 6.30 -4.06 21.96
CA ASP A 201 6.97 -2.86 22.47
C ASP A 201 6.16 -1.60 22.13
N ALA A 202 5.73 -1.44 20.88
CA ALA A 202 4.90 -0.31 20.46
C ALA A 202 3.58 -0.25 21.25
N LEU A 203 2.95 -1.41 21.47
CA LEU A 203 1.74 -1.49 22.29
C LEU A 203 2.02 -1.13 23.75
N GLN A 204 3.09 -1.68 24.35
CA GLN A 204 3.43 -1.45 25.74
C GLN A 204 3.71 0.03 26.00
N TRP A 205 4.73 0.58 25.32
CA TRP A 205 5.18 1.96 25.54
C TRP A 205 4.13 2.96 25.07
N GLY A 206 3.48 2.72 23.93
CA GLY A 206 2.38 3.56 23.47
C GLY A 206 1.20 3.58 24.45
N SER A 207 0.94 2.49 25.17
CA SER A 207 -0.11 2.44 26.20
C SER A 207 0.26 3.18 27.49
N GLU A 208 1.55 3.38 27.77
CA GLU A 208 1.98 4.23 28.89
C GLU A 208 1.65 5.70 28.61
N GLN A 209 1.82 6.15 27.35
CA GLN A 209 1.47 7.51 26.94
C GLN A 209 -0.04 7.66 26.66
N HIS A 210 -0.67 6.65 26.06
CA HIS A 210 -2.08 6.65 25.64
C HIS A 210 -2.79 5.38 26.12
N PRO A 211 -3.38 5.35 27.33
CA PRO A 211 -3.96 4.14 27.92
C PRO A 211 -5.01 3.42 27.08
N ILE A 212 -5.72 4.13 26.20
CA ILE A 212 -6.73 3.57 25.30
C ILE A 212 -6.13 2.77 24.12
N LEU A 213 -4.82 2.79 23.92
CA LEU A 213 -4.15 2.10 22.81
C LEU A 213 -4.40 0.59 22.82
N LYS A 214 -4.50 -0.03 24.01
CA LYS A 214 -4.81 -1.47 24.12
C LYS A 214 -6.16 -1.82 23.49
N GLN A 215 -7.18 -1.02 23.79
CA GLN A 215 -8.51 -1.19 23.24
C GLN A 215 -8.51 -0.95 21.71
N ALA A 216 -7.79 0.08 21.25
CA ALA A 216 -7.66 0.34 19.81
C ALA A 216 -6.93 -0.80 19.10
N ALA A 217 -5.87 -1.36 19.70
CA ALA A 217 -5.15 -2.52 19.18
C ALA A 217 -6.06 -3.74 19.04
N GLU A 218 -6.88 -4.03 20.05
CA GLU A 218 -7.91 -5.08 19.97
C GLU A 218 -8.90 -4.82 18.81
N GLY A 219 -9.41 -3.60 18.69
CA GLY A 219 -10.29 -3.20 17.59
C GLY A 219 -9.64 -3.39 16.21
N MET A 220 -8.37 -3.02 16.03
CA MET A 220 -7.62 -3.24 14.78
C MET A 220 -7.46 -4.73 14.47
N MET A 221 -7.17 -5.56 15.48
CA MET A 221 -7.06 -7.01 15.32
C MET A 221 -8.40 -7.64 14.94
N GLU A 222 -9.49 -7.22 15.59
CA GLU A 222 -10.85 -7.65 15.28
C GLU A 222 -11.27 -7.23 13.87
N TRP A 223 -10.97 -6.01 13.46
CA TRP A 223 -11.22 -5.51 12.12
C TRP A 223 -10.58 -6.40 11.05
N VAL A 224 -9.31 -6.78 11.23
CA VAL A 224 -8.62 -7.69 10.32
C VAL A 224 -9.21 -9.10 10.35
N LYS A 225 -9.57 -9.60 11.53
CA LYS A 225 -10.16 -10.93 11.71
C LYS A 225 -11.54 -11.03 11.04
N PHE A 226 -12.36 -9.99 11.16
CA PHE A 226 -13.68 -9.94 10.56
C PHE A 226 -13.60 -9.88 9.04
N GLY A 227 -12.65 -9.12 8.50
CA GLY A 227 -12.23 -9.24 7.11
C GLY A 227 -13.19 -8.66 6.07
N GLU A 228 -14.21 -7.90 6.47
CA GLU A 228 -15.18 -7.31 5.54
C GLU A 228 -14.54 -6.35 4.52
N PHE A 229 -13.41 -5.71 4.86
CA PHE A 229 -12.65 -4.89 3.92
C PHE A 229 -12.14 -5.69 2.71
N LYS A 230 -12.14 -7.02 2.75
CA LYS A 230 -11.78 -7.87 1.58
C LYS A 230 -12.87 -7.87 0.50
N ASN A 231 -14.06 -7.33 0.80
CA ASN A 231 -15.11 -7.09 -0.17
C ASN A 231 -15.05 -5.62 -0.63
N SER A 232 -14.85 -5.41 -1.94
CA SER A 232 -14.77 -4.07 -2.53
C SER A 232 -16.00 -3.20 -2.24
N GLY A 233 -17.20 -3.79 -2.18
CA GLY A 233 -18.43 -3.08 -1.84
C GLY A 233 -18.50 -2.58 -0.39
N HIS A 234 -17.71 -3.14 0.52
CA HIS A 234 -17.61 -2.71 1.91
C HIS A 234 -16.32 -1.94 2.22
N TYR A 235 -15.39 -1.87 1.25
CA TYR A 235 -14.02 -1.37 1.46
C TYR A 235 -14.00 0.05 2.06
N VAL A 236 -14.68 1.00 1.43
CA VAL A 236 -14.72 2.41 1.87
C VAL A 236 -15.17 2.53 3.33
N LYS A 237 -16.28 1.88 3.67
CA LYS A 237 -16.81 1.86 5.04
C LYS A 237 -15.81 1.27 6.01
N GLN A 238 -15.22 0.12 5.66
CA GLN A 238 -14.32 -0.59 6.56
C GLN A 238 -12.99 0.13 6.74
N VAL A 239 -12.43 0.75 5.70
CA VAL A 239 -11.23 1.60 5.85
C VAL A 239 -11.52 2.79 6.76
N ASN A 240 -12.67 3.46 6.59
CA ASN A 240 -13.06 4.57 7.47
C ASN A 240 -13.32 4.13 8.92
N ASN A 241 -13.82 2.91 9.16
CA ASN A 241 -13.91 2.34 10.51
C ASN A 241 -12.52 2.15 11.13
N LEU A 242 -11.54 1.67 10.35
CA LEU A 242 -10.16 1.51 10.82
C LEU A 242 -9.52 2.87 11.16
N LEU A 243 -9.71 3.87 10.28
CA LEU A 243 -9.25 5.25 10.53
C LEU A 243 -9.84 5.81 11.83
N GLU A 244 -11.12 5.55 12.09
CA GLU A 244 -11.79 5.96 13.32
C GLU A 244 -11.21 5.30 14.58
N ILE A 245 -10.87 4.01 14.52
CA ILE A 245 -10.17 3.30 15.61
C ILE A 245 -8.81 3.97 15.88
N MET A 246 -8.10 4.36 14.83
CA MET A 246 -6.77 4.97 14.91
C MET A 246 -6.77 6.48 15.17
N LYS A 247 -7.96 7.11 15.26
CA LYS A 247 -8.14 8.58 15.34
C LYS A 247 -7.43 9.33 14.21
N ILE A 248 -7.42 8.73 13.02
CA ILE A 248 -7.03 9.39 11.77
C ILE A 248 -8.32 9.97 11.16
N PRO A 249 -8.32 11.18 10.56
CA PRO A 249 -9.49 11.70 9.89
C PRO A 249 -10.03 10.74 8.82
N LYS A 250 -11.29 10.90 8.43
CA LYS A 250 -11.93 10.03 7.46
C LYS A 250 -11.53 10.43 6.04
N VAL A 251 -11.43 9.44 5.17
CA VAL A 251 -11.32 9.68 3.73
C VAL A 251 -12.71 9.99 3.20
N THR A 252 -12.86 11.19 2.63
CA THR A 252 -14.11 11.73 2.09
C THR A 252 -14.17 11.65 0.58
N GLN A 253 -13.02 11.55 -0.08
CA GLN A 253 -12.93 11.48 -1.53
C GLN A 253 -12.20 10.21 -1.96
N TRP A 254 -12.91 9.43 -2.78
CA TRP A 254 -12.44 8.16 -3.29
C TRP A 254 -12.60 8.14 -4.81
N ALA A 255 -11.75 7.40 -5.50
CA ALA A 255 -11.84 7.23 -6.95
C ALA A 255 -11.87 5.74 -7.32
N PHE A 256 -12.82 5.34 -8.17
CA PHE A 256 -12.75 4.05 -8.85
C PHE A 256 -12.07 4.20 -10.19
N LEU A 257 -11.31 3.18 -10.59
CA LEU A 257 -10.87 3.03 -11.96
C LEU A 257 -11.86 2.13 -12.69
N GLU A 258 -12.35 2.58 -13.83
CA GLU A 258 -13.13 1.77 -14.74
C GLU A 258 -12.57 1.86 -16.15
N CYS A 259 -12.73 0.79 -16.92
CA CYS A 259 -12.28 0.72 -18.30
C CYS A 259 -13.51 0.51 -19.21
N PRO A 260 -14.33 1.56 -19.44
CA PRO A 260 -15.50 1.43 -20.28
C PRO A 260 -15.09 1.04 -21.71
N ASN A 261 -15.67 -0.05 -22.21
CA ASN A 261 -15.45 -0.55 -23.57
C ASN A 261 -13.98 -0.91 -23.93
N LEU A 262 -13.17 -1.35 -22.96
CA LEU A 262 -11.75 -1.71 -23.18
C LEU A 262 -10.91 -0.56 -23.76
N GLN A 263 -11.27 0.68 -23.41
CA GLN A 263 -10.54 1.88 -23.81
C GLN A 263 -9.54 2.32 -22.72
N ARG A 264 -9.17 3.59 -22.70
CA ARG A 264 -8.38 4.20 -21.63
C ARG A 264 -9.11 4.03 -20.28
N PRO A 265 -8.45 3.54 -19.22
CA PRO A 265 -9.01 3.60 -17.87
C PRO A 265 -9.33 5.04 -17.49
N ILE A 266 -10.54 5.25 -16.98
CA ILE A 266 -10.96 6.53 -16.42
C ILE A 266 -11.11 6.40 -14.92
N ALA A 267 -10.74 7.46 -14.21
CA ALA A 267 -10.96 7.58 -12.79
C ALA A 267 -12.28 8.32 -12.55
N LYS A 268 -13.15 7.77 -11.70
CA LYS A 268 -14.42 8.39 -11.33
C LYS A 268 -14.47 8.63 -9.83
N ARG A 269 -14.71 9.89 -9.43
CA ARG A 269 -14.93 10.25 -8.04
C ARG A 269 -16.19 9.56 -7.52
N MET A 270 -16.09 8.96 -6.34
CA MET A 270 -17.22 8.47 -5.58
C MET A 270 -17.81 9.61 -4.77
N ILE A 271 -19.14 9.70 -4.77
CA ILE A 271 -19.87 10.51 -3.81
C ILE A 271 -20.22 9.55 -2.67
N VAL A 272 -19.56 9.73 -1.51
CA VAL A 272 -19.70 8.88 -0.31
C VAL A 272 -20.53 9.59 0.74
#